data_AF-A0A9E5BC18-F1
#
_entry.id   AF-A0A9E5BC18-F1
#
_cell.length_a   1.000
_cell.length_b   1.000
_cell.length_c   1.000
_cell.angle_alpha   90.00
_cell.angle_beta   90.00
_cell.angle_gamma   90.00
#
_symmetry.space_group_name_H-M   'P 1'
#
loop_
_entity.id
_entity.type
_entity.pdbx_description
1 polymer ?
#
loop_
_entity_poly.entity_id
_entity_poly.type
_entity_poly.pdbx_seq_one_letter_code
_entity_poly.pdbx_strand_id
1 'polypeptide(L)'
;MYDAFRSEFGVAVADTLMEHVPPSGWGDVARQSDVVALKTDFEGLRADFGRLHGDFDRLRSDIDLKFETMHKSIVNEINATVTDRLNSQLRWMIALFATQFLALAAIAFR
;
A
#
# COMPACT_ATOMS: atom_id res chain seq x y z
N MET A 1 -1.08 41.84 45.90
CA MET A 1 -2.43 41.67 45.32
C MET A 1 -3.48 41.43 46.41
N TYR A 2 -3.28 40.45 47.30
CA TYR A 2 -4.20 40.20 48.41
C TYR A 2 -4.38 41.39 49.37
N ASP A 3 -3.28 42.01 49.82
CA ASP A 3 -3.33 43.17 50.72
C ASP A 3 -4.00 44.39 50.07
N ALA A 4 -3.84 44.56 48.76
CA ALA A 4 -4.51 45.61 48.00
C ALA A 4 -6.03 45.38 47.93
N PHE A 5 -6.46 44.14 47.74
CA PHE A 5 -7.88 43.76 47.75
C PHE A 5 -8.55 43.98 49.11
N ARG A 6 -7.85 43.64 50.21
CA ARG A 6 -8.33 43.91 51.57
C ARG A 6 -8.52 45.40 51.84
N SER A 7 -7.65 46.26 51.28
CA SER A 7 -7.72 47.71 51.45
C SER A 7 -8.88 48.35 50.67
N GLU A 8 -9.25 47.83 49.50
CA GLU A 8 -10.35 48.38 48.68
C GLU A 8 -11.72 47.81 49.06
N PHE A 9 -11.82 46.50 49.29
CA PHE A 9 -13.11 45.80 49.42
C PHE A 9 -13.42 45.36 50.85
N GLY A 10 -12.49 45.55 51.78
CA GLY A 10 -12.59 45.09 53.16
C GLY A 10 -12.19 43.62 53.34
N VAL A 11 -11.83 43.27 54.58
CA VAL A 11 -11.23 41.98 54.93
C VAL A 11 -12.13 40.79 54.55
N ALA A 12 -13.42 40.85 54.90
CA ALA A 12 -14.35 39.74 54.69
C ALA A 12 -14.58 39.44 53.20
N VAL A 13 -14.72 40.47 52.36
CA VAL A 13 -14.95 40.31 50.92
C VAL A 13 -13.69 39.79 50.22
N ALA A 14 -12.53 40.32 50.59
CA ALA A 14 -11.25 39.89 50.02
C ALA A 14 -10.91 38.44 50.38
N ASP A 15 -11.18 38.01 51.61
CA ASP A 15 -10.95 36.62 52.06
C ASP A 15 -11.88 35.65 51.33
N THR A 16 -13.16 36.01 51.20
CA THR A 16 -14.16 35.21 50.45
C THR A 16 -13.78 35.09 48.98
N LEU A 17 -13.36 36.19 48.33
CA LEU A 17 -12.94 36.16 46.94
C LEU A 17 -11.69 35.29 46.76
N MET A 18 -10.70 35.39 47.63
CA MET A 18 -9.49 34.59 47.54
C MET A 18 -9.72 33.10 47.80
N GLU A 19 -10.69 32.72 48.62
CA GLU A 19 -11.13 31.32 48.74
C GLU A 19 -11.69 30.75 47.43
N HIS A 20 -12.15 31.61 46.52
CA HIS A 20 -12.77 31.21 45.24
C HIS A 20 -11.91 31.53 44.02
N VAL A 21 -10.71 32.10 44.20
CA VAL A 21 -9.78 32.31 43.08
C VAL A 21 -9.25 30.95 42.63
N PRO A 22 -9.38 30.59 41.34
CA PRO A 22 -8.81 29.34 40.84
C PRO A 22 -7.28 29.33 41.07
N PRO A 23 -6.71 28.20 41.51
CA PRO A 23 -5.27 28.07 41.71
C PRO A 23 -4.47 28.52 40.47
N SER A 24 -3.28 29.06 40.70
CA SER A 24 -2.33 29.35 39.63
C SER A 24 -2.07 28.09 38.78
N GLY A 25 -2.03 28.25 37.45
CA GLY A 25 -1.77 27.15 36.51
C GLY A 25 -3.02 26.49 35.91
N TRP A 26 -4.24 26.85 36.35
CA TRP A 26 -5.48 26.37 35.72
C TRP A 26 -5.63 26.79 34.25
N GLY A 27 -4.99 27.89 33.85
CA GLY A 27 -4.90 28.31 32.45
C GLY A 27 -4.07 27.37 31.58
N ASP A 28 -3.17 26.58 32.19
CA ASP A 28 -2.29 25.61 31.52
C ASP A 28 -2.92 24.21 31.44
N VAL A 29 -4.05 24.00 32.11
CA VAL A 29 -4.83 22.76 32.01
C VAL A 29 -5.54 22.75 30.65
N ALA A 30 -5.48 21.59 29.97
CA ALA A 30 -6.17 21.38 28.71
C ALA A 30 -7.66 21.73 28.85
N ARG A 31 -8.13 22.64 27.99
CA ARG A 31 -9.52 23.07 27.93
C ARG A 31 -10.34 22.05 27.16
N GLN A 32 -11.66 22.14 27.29
CA GLN A 32 -12.57 21.34 26.48
C GLN A 32 -12.33 21.54 24.97
N SER A 33 -11.94 22.75 24.54
CA SER A 33 -11.57 23.03 23.15
C SER A 33 -10.38 22.20 22.66
N ASP A 34 -9.39 21.99 23.53
CA ASP A 34 -8.16 21.29 23.18
C ASP A 34 -8.45 19.79 23.01
N VAL A 35 -9.31 19.24 23.88
CA VAL A 35 -9.81 17.86 23.76
C VAL A 35 -10.63 17.66 22.48
N VAL A 36 -11.46 18.65 22.12
CA VAL A 36 -12.23 18.61 20.86
C VAL A 36 -11.28 18.65 19.65
N ALA A 37 -10.26 19.50 19.66
CA ALA A 37 -9.25 19.57 18.61
C ALA A 37 -8.51 18.23 18.45
N LEU A 38 -8.03 17.66 19.55
CA LEU A 38 -7.38 16.33 19.53
C LEU A 38 -8.29 15.23 19.00
N LYS A 39 -9.59 15.28 19.30
CA LYS A 39 -10.55 14.32 18.76
C LYS A 39 -10.66 14.45 17.24
N THR A 40 -10.75 15.67 16.73
CA THR A 40 -10.79 15.93 15.28
C THR A 40 -9.51 15.46 14.59
N ASP A 41 -8.34 15.73 15.18
CA ASP A 41 -7.06 15.25 14.65
C ASP A 41 -7.00 13.71 14.61
N PHE A 42 -7.50 13.06 15.65
CA PHE A 42 -7.55 11.59 15.72
C PHE A 42 -8.52 10.99 14.69
N GLU A 43 -9.67 11.63 14.45
CA GLU A 43 -10.60 11.25 13.38
C GLU A 43 -9.94 11.41 11.99
N GLY A 44 -9.18 12.49 11.79
CA GLY A 44 -8.37 12.71 10.58
C GLY A 44 -7.34 11.60 10.37
N LEU A 45 -6.56 11.28 11.40
CA LEU A 45 -5.55 10.22 11.36
C LEU A 45 -6.17 8.85 11.05
N ARG A 46 -7.34 8.55 11.65
CA ARG A 46 -8.08 7.31 11.34
C ARG A 46 -8.50 7.25 9.88
N ALA A 47 -8.91 8.36 9.29
CA ALA A 47 -9.26 8.44 7.87
C ALA A 47 -8.02 8.24 6.97
N ASP A 48 -6.87 8.83 7.34
CA ASP A 48 -5.60 8.63 6.65
C ASP A 48 -5.16 7.16 6.66
N PHE A 49 -5.22 6.49 7.82
CA PHE A 49 -4.92 5.07 7.91
C PHE A 49 -5.88 4.21 7.07
N GLY A 50 -7.17 4.57 7.04
CA GLY A 50 -8.15 3.90 6.18
C GLY A 50 -7.81 4.03 4.69
N ARG A 51 -7.35 5.21 4.24
CA ARG A 51 -6.87 5.42 2.87
C ARG A 51 -5.62 4.59 2.57
N LEU A 52 -4.65 4.63 3.47
CA LEU A 52 -3.39 3.88 3.34
C LEU A 52 -3.65 2.37 3.21
N HIS A 53 -4.55 1.81 4.01
CA HIS A 53 -4.96 0.42 3.90
C HIS A 53 -5.53 0.11 2.51
N GLY A 54 -6.45 0.96 2.02
CA GLY A 54 -7.01 0.81 0.68
C GLY A 54 -5.96 0.90 -0.43
N ASP A 55 -4.93 1.74 -0.28
CA ASP A 55 -3.83 1.84 -1.22
C ASP A 55 -2.95 0.59 -1.22
N PHE A 56 -2.70 -0.01 -0.05
CA PHE A 56 -2.00 -1.29 0.07
C PHE A 56 -2.79 -2.44 -0.59
N ASP A 57 -4.11 -2.49 -0.40
CA ASP A 57 -4.96 -3.50 -1.05
C ASP A 57 -4.92 -3.37 -2.58
N ARG A 58 -4.94 -2.13 -3.10
CA ARG A 58 -4.79 -1.87 -4.54
C ARG A 58 -3.41 -2.28 -5.06
N LEU A 59 -2.35 -1.95 -4.33
CA LEU A 59 -0.98 -2.32 -4.71
C LEU A 59 -0.81 -3.84 -4.76
N ARG A 60 -1.37 -4.57 -3.78
CA ARG A 60 -1.35 -6.03 -3.78
C ARG A 60 -2.06 -6.60 -5.01
N SER A 61 -3.25 -6.09 -5.33
CA SER A 61 -4.00 -6.51 -6.51
C SER A 61 -3.26 -6.23 -7.83
N ASP A 62 -2.61 -5.08 -7.97
CA ASP A 62 -1.79 -4.75 -9.14
C ASP A 62 -0.59 -5.70 -9.30
N ILE A 63 0.08 -6.03 -8.19
CA ILE A 63 1.17 -7.00 -8.19
C ILE A 63 0.68 -8.39 -8.64
N ASP A 64 -0.43 -8.87 -8.07
CA ASP A 64 -1.01 -10.17 -8.41
C ASP A 64 -1.38 -10.24 -9.91
N LEU A 65 -2.01 -9.18 -10.44
CA LEU A 65 -2.38 -9.08 -11.86
C LEU A 65 -1.14 -9.05 -12.77
N LYS A 66 -0.09 -8.31 -12.40
CA LYS A 66 1.16 -8.27 -13.15
C LYS A 66 1.87 -9.61 -13.16
N PHE A 67 1.90 -10.32 -12.03
CA PHE A 67 2.46 -11.67 -11.96
C PHE A 67 1.70 -12.66 -12.83
N GLU A 68 0.37 -12.64 -12.77
CA GLU A 68 -0.48 -13.49 -13.61
C GLU A 68 -0.26 -13.21 -15.12
N THR A 69 -0.18 -11.93 -15.48
CA THR A 69 0.07 -11.50 -16.86
C THR A 69 1.46 -11.94 -17.34
N MET A 70 2.48 -11.74 -16.51
CA MET A 70 3.85 -12.15 -16.80
C MET A 70 3.96 -13.67 -16.94
N HIS A 71 3.33 -14.42 -16.04
CA HIS A 71 3.30 -15.88 -16.08
C HIS A 71 2.71 -16.38 -17.40
N LYS A 72 1.54 -15.86 -17.80
CA LYS A 72 0.91 -16.18 -19.09
C LYS A 72 1.81 -15.83 -20.27
N SER A 73 2.42 -14.64 -20.26
CA SER A 73 3.33 -14.21 -21.33
C SER A 73 4.52 -15.15 -21.46
N ILE A 74 5.16 -15.53 -20.35
CA ILE A 74 6.31 -16.44 -20.36
C ILE A 74 5.91 -17.81 -20.88
N VAL A 75 4.80 -18.37 -20.40
CA VAL A 75 4.32 -19.69 -20.84
C VAL A 75 4.00 -19.67 -22.34
N ASN A 76 3.35 -18.62 -22.83
CA ASN A 76 3.02 -18.48 -24.25
C ASN A 76 4.30 -18.35 -25.11
N GLU A 77 5.27 -17.55 -24.68
CA GLU A 77 6.54 -17.36 -25.40
C GLU A 77 7.35 -18.66 -25.47
N ILE A 78 7.41 -19.41 -24.36
CA ILE A 78 8.06 -20.72 -24.32
C ILE A 78 7.36 -21.69 -25.27
N ASN A 79 6.02 -21.77 -25.21
CA ASN A 79 5.25 -22.66 -26.07
C ASN A 79 5.45 -22.34 -27.56
N ALA A 80 5.45 -21.06 -27.93
CA ALA A 80 5.73 -20.62 -29.30
C ALA A 80 7.14 -21.02 -29.72
N THR A 81 8.15 -20.68 -28.92
CA THR A 81 9.56 -20.98 -29.22
C THR A 81 9.82 -22.48 -29.35
N VAL A 82 9.29 -23.29 -28.44
CA VAL A 82 9.42 -24.76 -28.47
C VAL A 82 8.73 -25.32 -29.70
N THR A 83 7.52 -24.87 -30.02
CA THR A 83 6.77 -25.29 -31.20
C THR A 83 7.53 -24.98 -32.48
N ASP A 84 8.06 -23.76 -32.61
CA ASP A 84 8.83 -23.34 -33.78
C ASP A 84 10.11 -24.16 -33.94
N ARG A 85 10.82 -24.43 -32.84
CA ARG A 85 12.04 -25.24 -32.88
C ARG A 85 11.74 -26.68 -33.28
N LEU A 86 10.69 -27.29 -32.71
CA LEU A 86 10.28 -28.65 -33.04
C LEU A 86 9.82 -28.75 -34.49
N ASN A 87 9.00 -27.82 -34.96
CA ASN A 87 8.56 -27.79 -36.35
C ASN A 87 9.73 -27.64 -37.33
N SER A 88 10.68 -26.76 -37.02
CA SER A 88 11.90 -26.59 -37.83
C SER A 88 12.73 -27.88 -37.86
N GLN A 89 12.95 -28.53 -36.72
CA GLN A 89 13.67 -29.79 -36.65
C GLN A 89 12.95 -30.92 -37.41
N LEU A 90 11.64 -31.08 -37.23
CA LEU A 90 10.83 -32.08 -37.94
C LEU A 90 10.92 -31.90 -39.45
N ARG A 91 10.84 -30.66 -39.95
CA ARG A 91 10.98 -30.36 -41.38
C ARG A 91 12.34 -30.83 -41.93
N TRP A 92 13.43 -30.56 -41.23
CA TRP A 92 14.76 -31.02 -41.64
C TRP A 92 14.91 -32.53 -41.57
N MET A 93 14.38 -33.18 -40.52
CA MET A 93 14.38 -34.64 -40.40
C MET A 93 13.63 -35.31 -41.56
N ILE A 94 12.44 -34.82 -41.90
CA ILE A 94 11.65 -35.32 -43.03
C ILE A 94 12.44 -35.18 -44.34
N ALA A 95 13.06 -34.03 -44.59
CA ALA A 95 13.87 -33.81 -45.79
C ALA A 95 15.05 -34.79 -45.90
N LEU A 96 15.76 -35.02 -44.80
CA LEU A 96 16.86 -35.98 -44.72
C LEU A 96 16.39 -37.42 -44.99
N PHE A 97 15.32 -37.87 -44.32
CA PHE A 97 14.78 -39.22 -44.52
C PHE A 97 14.26 -39.43 -45.94
N ALA A 98 13.59 -38.44 -46.52
CA ALA A 98 13.13 -38.51 -47.91
C ALA A 98 14.29 -38.68 -48.89
N THR A 99 15.40 -37.97 -48.66
CA THR A 99 16.60 -38.06 -49.51
C THR A 99 17.27 -39.43 -49.38
N GLN A 100 17.41 -39.96 -48.16
CA GLN A 100 17.95 -41.30 -47.92
C GLN A 100 17.08 -42.39 -48.59
N PHE A 101 15.76 -42.27 -48.48
CA PHE A 101 14.82 -43.22 -49.08
C PHE A 101 14.94 -43.22 -50.61
N LEU A 102 14.98 -42.04 -51.24
CA LEU A 102 15.17 -41.90 -52.68
C LEU A 102 16.50 -42.48 -53.15
N ALA A 103 17.58 -42.27 -52.40
CA ALA A 103 18.89 -42.83 -52.71
C ALA A 103 18.89 -44.37 -52.68
N LEU A 104 18.26 -44.98 -51.67
CA LEU A 104 18.12 -46.44 -51.58
C LEU A 104 17.27 -47.01 -52.72
N ALA A 105 16.16 -46.34 -53.06
CA ALA A 105 15.32 -46.75 -54.19
C ALA A 105 16.09 -46.70 -55.52
N ALA A 106 16.90 -45.66 -55.76
CA ALA A 106 17.71 -45.55 -56.97
C ALA A 106 18.77 -46.66 -57.09
N ILE A 107 19.33 -47.13 -55.96
CA ILE A 107 20.27 -48.27 -55.96
C ILE A 107 19.53 -49.59 -56.21
N ALA A 108 18.36 -49.78 -55.61
CA ALA A 108 17.61 -51.04 -55.73
C ALA A 108 17.01 -51.30 -57.13
N PHE A 109 16.76 -50.24 -57.91
CA PHE A 109 16.19 -50.31 -59.26
C PHE A 109 17.22 -50.21 -60.40
N ARG A 110 18.53 -50.20 -60.07
CA ARG A 110 19.64 -50.17 -61.02
C ARG A 110 20.20 -51.57 -61.26
#